data_AF-A0A484XJQ5-F1
#
_entry.id   AF-A0A484XJQ5-F1
#
_cell.length_a   1.000
_cell.length_b   1.000
_cell.length_c   1.000
_cell.angle_alpha   90.00
_cell.angle_beta   90.00
_cell.angle_gamma   90.00
#
_symmetry.space_group_name_H-M   'P 1'
#
loop_
_entity.id
_entity.type
_entity.pdbx_description
1 polymer ?
#
loop_
_entity_poly.entity_id
_entity_poly.type
_entity_poly.pdbx_seq_one_letter_code
_entity_poly.pdbx_strand_id
1 'polypeptide(L)'
;MIIGLGMQVKVLALAPDATDVAMSLFSGIFNLGIGAGALVGNQISLHVSMSAIGYLGAIPAAIALVWSVLIFRKWPVALEERVNNG
;
A
#
# COMPACT_ATOMS: atom_id res chain seq x y z
N MET A 1 8.55 -6.95 0.57
CA MET A 1 7.56 -7.88 -0.01
C MET A 1 6.36 -8.15 0.91
N ILE A 2 6.57 -8.37 2.22
CA ILE A 2 5.50 -8.70 3.18
C ILE A 2 4.33 -7.67 3.18
N ILE A 3 4.64 -6.36 3.19
CA ILE A 3 3.60 -5.30 3.21
C ILE A 3 2.72 -5.34 1.96
N GLY A 4 3.32 -5.51 0.78
CA GLY A 4 2.59 -5.57 -0.49
C GLY A 4 1.66 -6.77 -0.57
N LEU A 5 2.13 -7.95 -0.12
CA LEU A 5 1.32 -9.16 -0.05
C LEU A 5 0.16 -9.02 0.95
N GLY A 6 0.41 -8.43 2.12
CA GLY A 6 -0.66 -8.18 3.10
C GLY A 6 -1.76 -7.25 2.56
N MET A 7 -1.37 -6.19 1.86
CA MET A 7 -2.34 -5.29 1.21
C MET A 7 -3.09 -5.98 0.07
N GLN A 8 -2.40 -6.81 -0.73
CA GLN A 8 -3.02 -7.58 -1.80
C GLN A 8 -4.08 -8.54 -1.26
N VAL A 9 -3.79 -9.27 -0.17
CA VAL A 9 -4.78 -10.13 0.51
C VAL A 9 -5.99 -9.31 0.97
N LYS A 10 -5.78 -8.10 1.49
CA LYS A 10 -6.89 -7.23 1.89
C LYS A 10 -7.73 -6.73 0.72
N VAL A 11 -7.12 -6.43 -0.43
CA VAL A 11 -7.86 -6.07 -1.65
C VAL A 11 -8.75 -7.22 -2.11
N LEU A 12 -8.21 -8.43 -2.16
CA LEU A 12 -8.97 -9.64 -2.51
C LEU A 12 -10.15 -9.88 -1.56
N ALA A 13 -9.94 -9.65 -0.26
CA ALA A 13 -11.00 -9.84 0.73
C ALA A 13 -12.07 -8.73 0.72
N LEU A 14 -11.74 -7.51 0.25
CA LEU A 14 -12.68 -6.39 0.17
C LEU A 14 -13.56 -6.42 -1.09
N ALA A 15 -13.08 -7.00 -2.20
CA ALA A 15 -13.81 -7.07 -3.46
C ALA A 15 -13.71 -8.48 -4.11
N PRO A 16 -14.20 -9.53 -3.42
CA PRO A 16 -14.11 -10.90 -3.92
C PRO A 16 -14.91 -11.13 -5.22
N ASP A 17 -15.98 -10.36 -5.41
CA ASP A 17 -16.88 -10.39 -6.57
C ASP A 17 -16.28 -9.74 -7.83
N ALA A 18 -15.28 -8.88 -7.69
CA ALA A 18 -14.64 -8.15 -8.78
C ALA A 18 -13.10 -8.23 -8.73
N THR A 19 -12.58 -9.42 -8.41
CA THR A 19 -11.15 -9.67 -8.15
C THR A 19 -10.22 -9.13 -9.24
N ASP A 20 -10.52 -9.40 -10.52
CA ASP A 20 -9.65 -8.98 -11.63
C ASP A 20 -9.57 -7.46 -11.75
N VAL A 21 -10.70 -6.77 -11.57
CA VAL A 21 -10.77 -5.31 -11.58
C VAL A 21 -10.04 -4.74 -10.38
N ALA A 22 -10.31 -5.25 -9.17
CA ALA A 22 -9.67 -4.81 -7.94
C ALA A 22 -8.15 -4.99 -7.98
N MET A 23 -7.68 -6.12 -8.51
CA MET A 23 -6.26 -6.40 -8.68
C MET A 23 -5.60 -5.53 -9.75
N SER A 24 -6.30 -5.22 -10.85
CA SER A 24 -5.78 -4.30 -11.87
C SER A 24 -5.62 -2.88 -11.33
N LEU A 25 -6.59 -2.41 -10.53
CA LEU A 25 -6.52 -1.13 -9.83
C LEU A 25 -5.38 -1.12 -8.80
N PHE A 26 -5.24 -2.19 -8.00
CA PHE A 26 -4.15 -2.35 -7.05
C PHE A 26 -2.78 -2.28 -7.74
N SER A 27 -2.62 -3.00 -8.85
CA SER A 27 -1.39 -2.94 -9.66
C SER A 27 -1.15 -1.54 -10.24
N GLY A 28 -2.20 -0.88 -10.73
CA GLY A 28 -2.13 0.48 -11.27
C GLY A 28 -1.61 1.49 -10.24
N ILE A 29 -2.19 1.50 -9.04
CA ILE A 29 -1.74 2.40 -7.96
C ILE A 29 -0.35 2.03 -7.43
N PHE A 30 0.02 0.75 -7.44
CA PHE A 30 1.33 0.31 -7.01
C PHE A 30 2.43 0.83 -7.95
N ASN A 31 2.22 0.70 -9.26
CA ASN A 31 3.14 1.24 -10.27
C ASN A 31 3.20 2.77 -10.24
N LEU A 32 2.07 3.44 -10.02
CA LEU A 32 2.04 4.89 -9.81
C LEU A 32 2.89 5.28 -8.60
N GLY A 33 2.79 4.53 -7.49
CA GLY A 33 3.62 4.73 -6.30
C GLY A 33 5.11 4.57 -6.56
N ILE A 34 5.51 3.56 -7.34
CA ILE A 34 6.91 3.37 -7.75
C ILE A 34 7.40 4.58 -8.56
N GLY A 35 6.65 4.98 -9.59
CA GLY A 35 7.00 6.11 -10.44
C GLY A 35 7.09 7.43 -9.67
N ALA A 36 6.10 7.71 -8.81
CA ALA A 36 6.08 8.88 -7.95
C ALA A 36 7.25 8.89 -6.96
N GLY A 37 7.54 7.75 -6.32
CA GLY A 37 8.68 7.62 -5.41
C GLY A 37 10.02 7.84 -6.11
N ALA A 38 10.20 7.31 -7.32
CA ALA A 38 11.40 7.52 -8.12
C ALA A 38 11.56 9.00 -8.53
N LEU A 39 10.48 9.65 -8.97
CA LEU A 39 10.50 11.07 -9.33
C LEU A 39 10.84 11.94 -8.11
N VAL A 40 10.15 11.75 -6.98
CA VAL A 40 10.42 12.49 -5.74
C VAL A 40 11.85 12.25 -5.26
N GLY A 41 12.32 11.00 -5.30
CA GLY A 41 13.71 10.65 -4.98
C GLY A 41 14.70 11.40 -5.86
N ASN A 42 14.47 11.45 -7.18
CA ASN A 42 15.30 12.21 -8.11
C ASN A 42 15.29 13.72 -7.80
N GLN A 43 14.13 14.30 -7.49
CA GLN A 43 14.04 15.72 -7.12
C GLN A 43 14.82 16.03 -5.84
N ILE A 44 14.78 15.14 -4.85
CA ILE A 44 15.55 15.26 -3.61
C ILE A 44 17.06 15.16 -3.90
N SER A 45 17.47 14.23 -4.75
CA SER A 45 18.87 14.09 -5.17
C SER A 45 19.41 15.36 -5.84
N LEU A 46 18.60 16.00 -6.69
CA LEU A 46 19.00 17.18 -7.45
C LEU A 46 19.01 18.48 -6.64
N HIS A 47 18.04 18.67 -5.76
CA HIS A 47 17.82 19.97 -5.08
C HIS A 47 18.25 19.98 -3.61
N VAL A 48 18.43 18.82 -2.97
CA VAL A 48 18.76 18.73 -1.55
C VAL A 48 20.05 17.97 -1.35
N SER A 49 20.02 16.64 -1.46
CA SER A 49 21.17 15.74 -1.38
C SER A 49 20.69 14.29 -1.49
N MET A 50 21.54 13.41 -2.01
CA MET A 50 21.29 11.96 -2.03
C MET A 50 21.09 11.38 -0.62
N SER A 51 21.76 11.94 0.40
CA SER A 51 21.64 11.47 1.79
C SER A 51 20.29 11.81 2.43
N ALA A 52 19.57 12.81 1.90
CA ALA A 52 18.29 13.26 2.44
C ALA A 52 17.10 12.37 2.03
N ILE A 53 17.27 11.49 1.04
CA ILE A 53 16.19 10.66 0.47
C ILE A 53 15.53 9.79 1.55
N GLY A 54 16.32 9.17 2.42
CA GLY A 54 15.77 8.31 3.49
C GLY A 54 14.91 9.10 4.47
N TYR A 55 15.36 10.29 4.90
CA TYR A 55 14.63 11.13 5.84
C TYR A 55 13.32 11.68 5.24
N LEU A 56 13.39 12.19 4.00
CA LEU A 56 12.20 12.72 3.33
C LEU A 56 11.24 11.60 2.92
N GLY A 57 11.74 10.41 2.58
CA GLY A 57 10.93 9.21 2.33
C GLY A 57 10.26 8.66 3.61
N ALA A 58 10.81 8.94 4.79
CA ALA A 58 10.20 8.54 6.06
C ALA A 58 8.89 9.28 6.35
N ILE A 59 8.72 10.50 5.83
CA ILE A 59 7.50 11.31 6.03
C ILE A 59 6.26 10.62 5.45
N PRO A 60 6.19 10.28 4.15
CA PRO A 60 5.04 9.55 3.60
C PRO A 60 4.90 8.15 4.21
N ALA A 61 6.01 7.48 4.59
CA ALA A 61 5.95 6.19 5.26
C ALA A 61 5.26 6.28 6.63
N ALA A 62 5.56 7.32 7.43
CA ALA A 62 4.92 7.55 8.71
C ALA A 62 3.42 7.86 8.57
N ILE A 63 3.05 8.70 7.58
CA ILE A 63 1.64 8.98 7.25
C ILE A 63 0.92 7.69 6.86
N ALA A 64 1.53 6.88 5.99
CA ALA A 64 0.97 5.59 5.57
C ALA A 64 0.81 4.62 6.75
N LEU A 65 1.75 4.60 7.69
CA LEU A 65 1.66 3.77 8.90
C LEU A 65 0.47 4.19 9.79
N VAL A 66 0.34 5.48 10.07
CA VAL A 66 -0.80 6.00 10.86
C VAL A 66 -2.11 5.67 10.17
N TRP A 67 -2.19 5.92 8.85
CA TRP A 67 -3.39 5.61 8.07
C TRP A 67 -3.72 4.12 8.09
N SER A 68 -2.70 3.27 7.92
CA SER A 68 -2.82 1.81 7.98
C SER A 68 -3.44 1.33 9.31
N VAL A 69 -2.95 1.85 10.44
CA VAL A 69 -3.51 1.54 11.76
C VAL A 69 -4.97 1.98 11.85
N LEU A 70 -5.31 3.18 11.39
CA LEU A 70 -6.68 3.70 11.43
C LEU A 70 -7.64 2.84 10.58
N ILE A 71 -7.27 2.50 9.35
CA ILE A 71 -8.12 1.70 8.46
C ILE A 71 -8.27 0.25 8.94
N PHE A 72 -7.24 -0.33 9.58
CA PHE A 72 -7.33 -1.68 10.14
C PHE A 72 -8.22 -1.72 11.37
N ARG A 73 -8.21 -0.66 12.19
CA ARG A 73 -9.13 -0.55 13.34
C ARG A 73 -10.57 -0.28 12.91
N LYS A 74 -10.77 0.53 11.86
CA LYS A 74 -12.10 0.91 11.36
C LYS A 74 -12.77 -0.21 10.55
N TRP A 75 -12.00 -0.91 9.73
CA TRP A 75 -12.48 -2.01 8.90
C TRP A 75 -11.62 -3.26 9.13
N PRO A 76 -11.85 -3.95 10.27
CA PRO A 76 -11.28 -5.27 10.47
C PRO A 76 -11.95 -6.22 9.47
N VAL A 77 -11.16 -6.78 8.56
CA VAL A 77 -11.66 -7.81 7.64
C VAL A 77 -11.57 -9.13 8.41
N ALA A 78 -12.71 -9.66 8.85
CA ALA A 78 -12.77 -10.99 9.44
C ALA A 78 -12.52 -12.02 8.34
N LEU A 79 -11.41 -12.76 8.43
CA LEU A 79 -11.12 -13.89 7.54
C LEU A 79 -11.92 -15.15 7.90
N GLU A 80 -12.83 -15.05 8.88
CA GLU A 80 -13.42 -16.18 9.60
C GLU A 80 -14.90 -16.37 9.24
N GLU A 81 -15.18 -16.75 8.00
CA GLU A 81 -16.52 -17.26 7.61
C GLU A 81 -16.51 -18.20 6.37
N ARG A 82 -15.35 -18.73 5.97
CA ARG A 82 -15.23 -19.72 4.88
C ARG A 82 -14.95 -21.15 5.35
N VAL A 83 -14.62 -21.36 6.63
CA VAL A 83 -14.27 -22.70 7.18
C VAL A 83 -15.47 -23.42 7.80
N ASN A 84 -16.61 -22.75 8.03
CA ASN A 84 -17.78 -23.36 8.69
C ASN A 84 -18.91 -23.81 7.73
N ASN A 85 -18.68 -23.81 6.41
CA ASN A 85 -19.69 -24.24 5.41
C ASN A 85 -19.06 -25.07 4.27
N GLY A 86 -18.33 -26.12 4.62
CA GLY A 86 -17.81 -27.12 3.68
C GLY A 86 -17.67 -28.48 4.34
#